data_AF-A0A8T4DY68-F1
#
_entry.id   AF-A0A8T4DY68-F1
#
_cell.length_a   1.000
_cell.length_b   1.000
_cell.length_c   1.000
_cell.angle_alpha   90.00
_cell.angle_beta   90.00
_cell.angle_gamma   90.00
#
_symmetry.space_group_name_H-M   'P 1'
#
loop_
_entity.id
_entity.type
_entity.pdbx_description
1 polymer ?
#
loop_
_entity_poly.entity_id
_entity_poly.type
_entity_poly.pdbx_seq_one_letter_code
_entity_poly.pdbx_strand_id
1 'polypeptide(L)'
;MNKEPEMMKKDTEGLAWRVSFSILVAVGWLVFLILWLFFFATNYVWEQNVAIFLLSLLLLTGFLGVPWAFWALKKQTASEKEMWKIKGFRWRIWVSILLLIGVIVFLIYWFWELAEPFDIYQNLAIFLVVFLIAGGLMGAMWAPWSIKYTP
;
A
#
# COMPACT_ATOMS: atom_id res chain seq x y z
N MET A 1 39.80 -8.33 15.18
CA MET A 1 39.39 -8.58 13.78
C MET A 1 38.29 -7.58 13.44
N ASN A 2 38.55 -6.61 12.57
CA ASN A 2 37.60 -5.51 12.27
C ASN A 2 36.42 -6.07 11.45
N LYS A 3 35.21 -6.04 12.00
CA LYS A 3 33.98 -6.56 11.38
C LYS A 3 33.26 -5.53 10.49
N GLU A 4 33.69 -4.28 10.50
CA GLU A 4 33.11 -3.20 9.69
C GLU A 4 33.05 -3.48 8.18
N PRO A 5 34.12 -3.96 7.51
CA PRO A 5 34.08 -4.20 6.07
C PRO A 5 33.10 -5.32 5.68
N GLU A 6 32.94 -6.35 6.53
CA GLU A 6 32.00 -7.44 6.29
C GLU A 6 30.54 -7.00 6.44
N MET A 7 30.25 -6.16 7.45
CA MET A 7 28.90 -5.61 7.64
C MET A 7 28.48 -4.67 6.51
N MET A 8 29.41 -3.81 6.05
CA MET A 8 29.18 -2.90 4.93
C MET A 8 28.81 -3.66 3.65
N LYS A 9 29.52 -4.75 3.34
CA LYS A 9 29.27 -5.58 2.16
C LYS A 9 27.89 -6.25 2.19
N LYS A 10 27.47 -6.77 3.34
CA LYS A 10 26.16 -7.43 3.50
C LYS A 10 24.99 -6.44 3.36
N ASP A 11 25.19 -5.22 3.83
CA ASP A 11 24.18 -4.16 3.75
C ASP A 11 24.01 -3.66 2.31
N THR A 12 25.10 -3.48 1.57
CA THR A 12 25.07 -3.09 0.15
C THR A 12 24.48 -4.19 -0.73
N GLU A 13 24.82 -5.46 -0.52
CA GLU A 13 24.20 -6.59 -1.23
C GLU A 13 22.69 -6.66 -0.99
N GLY A 14 22.26 -6.44 0.26
CA GLY A 14 20.85 -6.37 0.60
C GLY A 14 20.13 -5.24 -0.14
N LEU A 15 20.73 -4.06 -0.24
CA LEU A 15 20.12 -2.94 -0.94
C LEU A 15 20.05 -3.17 -2.45
N ALA A 16 21.15 -3.68 -3.04
CA ALA A 16 21.30 -3.83 -4.49
C ALA A 16 20.18 -4.68 -5.11
N TRP A 17 19.90 -5.87 -4.57
CA TRP A 17 18.88 -6.74 -5.17
C TRP A 17 17.48 -6.13 -5.07
N ARG A 18 17.15 -5.42 -3.97
CA ARG A 18 15.84 -4.79 -3.78
C ARG A 18 15.61 -3.67 -4.78
N VAL A 19 16.66 -2.90 -5.07
CA VAL A 19 16.61 -1.86 -6.11
C VAL A 19 16.39 -2.49 -7.47
N SER A 20 17.18 -3.50 -7.85
CA SER A 20 17.00 -4.21 -9.13
C SER A 20 15.62 -4.85 -9.26
N PHE A 21 15.13 -5.48 -8.19
CA PHE A 21 13.77 -6.05 -8.14
C PHE A 21 12.70 -4.96 -8.28
N SER A 22 12.88 -3.80 -7.63
CA SER A 22 11.93 -2.68 -7.73
C SER A 22 11.86 -2.13 -9.15
N ILE A 23 13.00 -2.00 -9.83
CA ILE A 23 13.06 -1.59 -11.25
C ILE A 23 12.32 -2.60 -12.12
N LEU A 24 12.60 -3.91 -11.96
CA LEU A 24 11.96 -4.95 -12.74
C LEU A 24 10.44 -4.95 -12.57
N VAL A 25 9.97 -4.86 -11.32
CA VAL A 25 8.53 -4.82 -11.01
C VAL A 25 7.88 -3.56 -11.58
N ALA A 26 8.51 -2.39 -11.43
CA ALA A 26 7.97 -1.13 -11.96
C ALA A 26 7.91 -1.13 -13.50
N VAL A 27 8.98 -1.57 -14.18
CA VAL A 27 9.00 -1.69 -15.63
C VAL A 27 7.97 -2.71 -16.11
N GLY A 28 7.88 -3.87 -15.45
CA GLY A 28 6.88 -4.89 -15.75
C GLY A 28 5.44 -4.37 -15.61
N TRP A 29 5.16 -3.59 -14.57
CA TRP A 29 3.86 -2.95 -14.38
C TRP A 29 3.56 -1.90 -15.46
N LEU A 30 4.55 -1.10 -15.89
CA LEU A 30 4.38 -0.16 -17.00
C LEU A 30 4.10 -0.89 -18.33
N VAL A 31 4.81 -1.98 -18.61
CA VAL A 31 4.55 -2.84 -19.78
C VAL A 31 3.12 -3.39 -19.70
N PHE A 32 2.69 -3.88 -18.54
CA PHE A 32 1.31 -4.31 -18.31
C PHE A 32 0.31 -3.19 -18.61
N LEU A 33 0.52 -1.96 -18.09
CA LEU A 33 -0.38 -0.84 -18.35
C LEU A 33 -0.49 -0.49 -19.84
N ILE A 34 0.65 -0.44 -20.54
CA ILE A 34 0.66 -0.15 -21.98
C ILE A 34 -0.14 -1.22 -22.73
N LEU A 35 0.14 -2.50 -22.44
CA LEU A 35 -0.56 -3.61 -23.10
C LEU A 35 -2.05 -3.59 -22.76
N TRP A 36 -2.41 -3.37 -21.49
CA TRP A 36 -3.79 -3.29 -21.02
C TRP A 36 -4.55 -2.18 -21.74
N LEU A 37 -4.04 -0.94 -21.67
CA LEU A 37 -4.71 0.24 -22.21
C LEU A 37 -4.86 0.17 -23.73
N PHE A 38 -3.85 -0.36 -24.43
CA PHE A 38 -3.85 -0.37 -25.89
C PHE A 38 -4.64 -1.54 -26.49
N PHE A 39 -4.59 -2.73 -25.87
CA PHE A 39 -5.17 -3.95 -26.46
C PHE A 39 -6.44 -4.45 -25.77
N PHE A 40 -6.62 -4.19 -24.48
CA PHE A 40 -7.68 -4.83 -23.70
C PHE A 40 -8.75 -3.86 -23.20
N ALA A 41 -8.39 -2.62 -22.89
CA ALA A 41 -9.27 -1.68 -22.19
C ALA A 41 -10.59 -1.39 -22.93
N THR A 42 -10.60 -1.42 -24.27
CA THR A 42 -11.80 -1.18 -25.08
C THR A 42 -12.87 -2.27 -24.96
N ASN A 43 -12.52 -3.45 -24.45
CA ASN A 43 -13.47 -4.55 -24.21
C ASN A 43 -14.20 -4.43 -22.87
N TYR A 44 -13.87 -3.41 -22.07
CA TYR A 44 -14.41 -3.19 -20.74
C TYR A 44 -15.03 -1.81 -20.65
N VAL A 45 -16.08 -1.68 -19.84
CA VAL A 45 -16.62 -0.36 -19.48
C VAL A 45 -15.59 0.41 -18.62
N TRP A 46 -15.77 1.72 -18.47
CA TRP A 46 -14.76 2.56 -17.82
C TRP A 46 -14.59 2.21 -16.34
N GLU A 47 -15.66 1.78 -15.66
CA GLU A 47 -15.69 1.33 -14.27
C GLU A 47 -14.80 0.09 -14.09
N GLN A 48 -14.99 -0.93 -14.93
CA GLN A 48 -14.19 -2.15 -14.89
C GLN A 48 -12.71 -1.87 -15.18
N ASN A 49 -12.41 -0.95 -16.10
CA ASN A 49 -11.03 -0.49 -16.31
C ASN A 49 -10.42 0.16 -15.05
N VAL A 50 -11.20 0.93 -14.29
CA VAL A 50 -10.78 1.46 -12.99
C VAL A 50 -10.52 0.33 -11.99
N ALA A 51 -11.40 -0.68 -11.90
CA ALA A 51 -11.20 -1.83 -11.02
C ALA A 51 -9.90 -2.59 -11.33
N ILE A 52 -9.61 -2.81 -12.61
CA ILE A 52 -8.40 -3.51 -13.06
C ILE A 52 -7.15 -2.69 -12.79
N PHE A 53 -7.23 -1.37 -13.00
CA PHE A 53 -6.15 -0.46 -12.62
C PHE A 53 -5.87 -0.50 -11.11
N LEU A 54 -6.90 -0.43 -10.26
CA LEU A 54 -6.77 -0.55 -8.80
C LEU A 54 -6.20 -1.90 -8.37
N LEU A 55 -6.65 -3.00 -8.99
CA LEU A 55 -6.10 -4.33 -8.75
C LEU A 55 -4.60 -4.39 -9.10
N SER A 56 -4.21 -3.81 -10.23
CA SER A 56 -2.81 -3.75 -10.64
C SER A 56 -1.95 -2.94 -9.64
N LEU A 57 -2.48 -1.84 -9.09
CA LEU A 57 -1.80 -1.04 -8.06
C LEU A 57 -1.68 -1.78 -6.74
N LEU A 58 -2.70 -2.55 -6.36
CA LEU A 58 -2.65 -3.40 -5.17
C LEU A 58 -1.55 -4.45 -5.30
N LEU A 59 -1.46 -5.11 -6.47
CA LEU A 59 -0.39 -6.07 -6.75
C LEU A 59 0.98 -5.40 -6.77
N LEU A 60 1.13 -4.25 -7.45
CA LEU A 60 2.37 -3.47 -7.47
C LEU A 60 2.84 -3.13 -6.05
N THR A 61 1.93 -2.61 -5.23
CA THR A 61 2.20 -2.25 -3.84
C THR A 61 2.54 -3.47 -3.00
N GLY A 62 1.90 -4.62 -3.24
CA GLY A 62 2.26 -5.88 -2.60
C GLY A 62 3.68 -6.33 -2.94
N PHE A 63 3.99 -6.39 -4.24
CA PHE A 63 5.31 -6.80 -4.72
C PHE A 63 6.43 -5.88 -4.22
N LEU A 64 6.25 -4.56 -4.26
CA LEU A 64 7.26 -3.60 -3.78
C LEU A 64 7.24 -3.46 -2.25
N GLY A 65 6.07 -3.28 -1.67
CA GLY A 65 5.91 -2.94 -0.26
C GLY A 65 6.38 -4.05 0.68
N VAL A 66 6.12 -5.31 0.37
CA VAL A 66 6.45 -6.43 1.26
C VAL A 66 7.98 -6.58 1.47
N PRO A 67 8.83 -6.69 0.42
CA PRO A 67 10.28 -6.77 0.60
C PRO A 67 10.90 -5.57 1.34
N TRP A 68 10.39 -4.37 1.08
CA TRP A 68 10.85 -3.14 1.73
C TRP A 68 10.40 -3.06 3.19
N ALA A 69 9.16 -3.43 3.49
CA ALA A 69 8.65 -3.50 4.86
C ALA A 69 9.44 -4.50 5.70
N PHE A 70 9.69 -5.71 5.19
CA PHE A 70 10.51 -6.70 5.91
C PHE A 70 11.93 -6.20 6.17
N TRP A 71 12.53 -5.52 5.20
CA TRP A 71 13.87 -4.94 5.38
C TRP A 71 13.87 -3.81 6.41
N ALA A 72 12.90 -2.89 6.35
CA ALA A 72 12.75 -1.79 7.30
C ALA A 72 12.55 -2.31 8.73
N LEU A 73 11.69 -3.33 8.92
CA LEU A 73 11.49 -3.99 10.21
C LEU A 73 12.79 -4.60 10.77
N LYS A 74 13.65 -5.15 9.91
CA LYS A 74 14.94 -5.70 10.32
C LYS A 74 15.96 -4.61 10.70
N LYS A 75 15.85 -3.43 10.09
CA LYS A 75 16.80 -2.31 10.23
C LYS A 75 16.36 -1.25 11.24
N GLN A 76 15.36 -1.54 12.07
CA GLN A 76 14.88 -0.62 13.09
C GLN A 76 15.97 -0.15 14.06
N THR A 77 16.01 1.17 14.25
CA THR A 77 16.76 1.87 15.28
C THR A 77 16.25 1.52 16.67
N ALA A 78 17.02 1.88 17.71
CA ALA A 78 16.61 1.65 19.09
C ALA A 78 15.31 2.42 19.44
N SER A 79 15.18 3.67 19.01
CA SER A 79 13.98 4.49 19.23
C SER A 79 12.74 3.89 18.56
N GLU A 80 12.87 3.39 17.32
CA GLU A 80 11.77 2.69 16.65
C GLU A 80 11.37 1.45 17.44
N LYS A 81 12.32 0.62 17.88
CA LYS A 81 12.01 -0.57 18.70
C LYS A 81 11.29 -0.21 19.99
N GLU A 82 11.63 0.89 20.64
CA GLU A 82 10.91 1.39 21.82
C GLU A 82 9.48 1.82 21.45
N MET A 83 9.29 2.50 20.31
CA MET A 83 7.95 2.86 19.81
C MET A 83 7.07 1.61 19.61
N TRP A 84 7.62 0.51 19.10
CA TRP A 84 6.91 -0.76 18.94
C TRP A 84 6.44 -1.39 20.26
N LYS A 85 7.03 -1.00 21.40
CA LYS A 85 6.63 -1.46 22.74
C LYS A 85 5.53 -0.60 23.37
N ILE A 86 5.27 0.60 22.85
CA ILE A 86 4.23 1.48 23.39
C ILE A 86 2.88 0.78 23.28
N LYS A 87 2.12 0.78 24.38
CA LYS A 87 0.84 0.05 24.47
C LYS A 87 -0.09 0.45 23.33
N GLY A 88 -0.42 -0.56 22.53
CA GLY A 88 -1.36 -0.46 21.43
C GLY A 88 -0.81 0.13 20.13
N PHE A 89 0.47 0.47 20.02
CA PHE A 89 1.03 0.94 18.76
C PHE A 89 0.92 -0.14 17.66
N ARG A 90 1.34 -1.38 17.97
CA ARG A 90 1.41 -2.48 17.01
C ARG A 90 0.09 -2.82 16.34
N TRP A 91 -0.99 -2.96 17.12
CA TRP A 91 -2.29 -3.34 16.54
C TRP A 91 -2.86 -2.21 15.69
N ARG A 92 -2.62 -0.94 16.04
CA ARG A 92 -3.05 0.20 15.22
C ARG A 92 -2.37 0.20 13.87
N ILE A 93 -1.07 -0.10 13.82
CA ILE A 93 -0.34 -0.27 12.55
C ILE A 93 -0.99 -1.37 11.71
N TRP A 94 -1.23 -2.55 12.28
CA TRP A 94 -1.86 -3.65 11.54
C TRP A 94 -3.28 -3.32 11.07
N VAL A 95 -4.10 -2.70 11.92
CA VAL A 95 -5.44 -2.25 11.55
C VAL A 95 -5.38 -1.20 10.44
N SER A 96 -4.41 -0.29 10.47
CA SER A 96 -4.24 0.72 9.40
C SER A 96 -3.93 0.08 8.05
N ILE A 97 -3.02 -0.92 8.04
CA ILE A 97 -2.67 -1.67 6.83
C ILE A 97 -3.88 -2.46 6.31
N LEU A 98 -4.57 -3.19 7.20
CA LEU A 98 -5.74 -3.99 6.85
C LEU A 98 -6.91 -3.13 6.36
N LEU A 99 -7.13 -1.96 6.98
CA LEU A 99 -8.15 -1.01 6.56
C LEU A 99 -7.84 -0.48 5.15
N LEU A 100 -6.59 -0.10 4.87
CA LEU A 100 -6.21 0.37 3.55
C LEU A 100 -6.40 -0.71 2.47
N ILE A 101 -5.95 -1.95 2.74
CA ILE A 101 -6.16 -3.08 1.83
C ILE A 101 -7.67 -3.34 1.64
N GLY A 102 -8.44 -3.33 2.74
CA GLY A 102 -9.88 -3.53 2.72
C GLY A 102 -10.61 -2.48 1.89
N VAL A 103 -10.22 -1.20 2.01
CA VAL A 103 -10.76 -0.11 1.17
C VAL A 103 -10.46 -0.36 -0.30
N ILE A 104 -9.24 -0.73 -0.67
CA ILE A 104 -8.88 -0.99 -2.06
C ILE A 104 -9.65 -2.20 -2.61
N VAL A 105 -9.75 -3.29 -1.85
CA VAL A 105 -10.51 -4.49 -2.26
C VAL A 105 -11.99 -4.17 -2.41
N PHE A 106 -12.57 -3.38 -1.49
CA PHE A 106 -13.93 -2.89 -1.61
C PHE A 106 -14.12 -2.06 -2.88
N LEU A 107 -13.22 -1.13 -3.18
CA LEU A 107 -13.32 -0.30 -4.40
C LEU A 107 -13.17 -1.12 -5.67
N ILE A 108 -12.28 -2.13 -5.69
CA ILE A 108 -12.17 -3.06 -6.82
C ILE A 108 -13.52 -3.77 -7.04
N TYR A 109 -14.11 -4.32 -5.98
CA TYR A 109 -15.42 -4.98 -6.06
C TYR A 109 -16.52 -4.01 -6.50
N TRP A 110 -16.54 -2.79 -5.94
CA TRP A 110 -17.49 -1.74 -6.29
C TRP A 110 -17.44 -1.42 -7.79
N PHE A 111 -16.26 -1.09 -8.31
CA PHE A 111 -16.08 -0.72 -9.72
C PHE A 111 -16.25 -1.89 -10.69
N TRP A 112 -16.09 -3.12 -10.22
CA TRP A 112 -16.26 -4.30 -11.06
C TRP A 112 -17.72 -4.76 -11.15
N GLU A 113 -18.45 -4.82 -10.04
CA GLU A 113 -19.81 -5.40 -9.98
C GLU A 113 -20.94 -4.37 -9.82
N LEU A 114 -20.69 -3.24 -9.16
CA LEU A 114 -21.78 -2.38 -8.63
C LEU A 114 -21.86 -1.01 -9.30
N ALA A 115 -20.79 -0.51 -9.90
CA ALA A 115 -20.67 0.89 -10.30
C ALA A 115 -21.42 1.27 -11.58
N GLU A 116 -21.67 0.32 -12.50
CA GLU A 116 -22.21 0.56 -13.84
C GLU A 116 -23.60 1.27 -13.85
N PRO A 117 -24.54 0.98 -12.93
CA PRO A 117 -25.82 1.68 -12.89
C PRO A 117 -25.74 3.15 -12.41
N PHE A 118 -24.59 3.60 -11.90
CA PHE A 118 -24.41 4.92 -11.31
C PHE A 118 -23.70 5.86 -12.27
N ASP A 119 -24.08 7.13 -12.27
CA ASP A 119 -23.34 8.14 -13.02
C ASP A 119 -21.96 8.43 -12.37
N ILE A 120 -21.12 9.16 -13.10
CA ILE A 120 -19.76 9.48 -12.64
C ILE A 120 -19.74 10.30 -11.34
N TYR A 121 -20.73 11.16 -11.10
CA TYR A 121 -20.80 11.98 -9.88
C TYR A 121 -21.23 11.14 -8.68
N GLN A 122 -22.16 10.20 -8.87
CA GLN A 122 -22.57 9.23 -7.86
C GLN A 122 -21.42 8.30 -7.48
N ASN A 123 -20.71 7.76 -8.47
CA ASN A 123 -19.51 6.94 -8.23
C ASN A 123 -18.41 7.74 -7.50
N LEU A 124 -18.21 9.01 -7.87
CA LEU A 124 -17.27 9.89 -7.17
C LEU A 124 -17.70 10.18 -5.73
N ALA A 125 -18.99 10.39 -5.48
CA ALA A 125 -19.51 10.57 -4.12
C ALA A 125 -19.26 9.34 -3.24
N ILE A 126 -19.46 8.15 -3.78
CA ILE A 126 -19.23 6.88 -3.07
C ILE A 126 -17.73 6.70 -2.78
N PHE A 127 -16.87 6.99 -3.76
CA PHE A 127 -15.44 7.04 -3.56
C PHE A 127 -15.07 7.98 -2.40
N LEU A 128 -15.56 9.22 -2.40
CA LEU A 128 -15.28 10.17 -1.32
C LEU A 128 -15.78 9.70 0.04
N VAL A 129 -17.00 9.13 0.11
CA VAL A 129 -17.57 8.59 1.36
C VAL A 129 -16.69 7.48 1.94
N VAL A 130 -16.19 6.57 1.10
CA VAL A 130 -15.29 5.49 1.55
C VAL A 130 -14.02 6.06 2.20
N PHE A 131 -13.39 7.07 1.57
CA PHE A 131 -12.20 7.70 2.13
C PHE A 131 -12.51 8.51 3.40
N LEU A 132 -13.68 9.16 3.50
CA LEU A 132 -14.10 9.85 4.70
C LEU A 132 -14.33 8.89 5.87
N ILE A 133 -14.98 7.75 5.62
CA ILE A 133 -15.17 6.71 6.64
C ILE A 133 -13.81 6.16 7.09
N ALA A 134 -12.95 5.76 6.15
CA ALA A 134 -11.64 5.22 6.48
C ALA A 134 -10.77 6.24 7.23
N GLY A 135 -10.74 7.50 6.77
CA GLY A 135 -10.03 8.60 7.41
C GLY A 135 -10.58 8.92 8.80
N GLY A 136 -11.90 8.92 8.98
CA GLY A 136 -12.56 9.11 10.26
C GLY A 136 -12.22 8.00 11.26
N LEU A 137 -12.27 6.74 10.83
CA LEU A 137 -11.86 5.58 11.65
C LEU A 137 -10.39 5.68 12.07
N MET A 138 -9.50 6.03 11.12
CA MET A 138 -8.09 6.24 11.38
C MET A 138 -7.86 7.39 12.37
N GLY A 139 -8.51 8.53 12.17
CA GLY A 139 -8.43 9.69 13.06
C GLY A 139 -8.90 9.36 14.46
N ALA A 140 -10.06 8.70 14.61
CA ALA A 140 -10.60 8.27 15.89
C ALA A 140 -9.68 7.27 16.61
N MET A 141 -9.01 6.38 15.87
CA MET A 141 -8.09 5.38 16.42
C MET A 141 -6.75 5.98 16.86
N TRP A 142 -6.20 6.92 16.08
CA TRP A 142 -4.85 7.47 16.28
C TRP A 142 -4.83 8.74 17.12
N ALA A 143 -5.79 9.65 16.98
CA ALA A 143 -5.73 10.96 17.66
C ALA A 143 -5.71 10.88 19.20
N PRO A 144 -6.55 10.07 19.88
CA PRO A 144 -6.46 9.97 21.34
C PRO A 144 -5.17 9.31 21.80
N TRP A 145 -4.63 8.39 21.00
CA TRP A 145 -3.37 7.71 21.31
C TRP A 145 -2.19 8.66 21.14
N SER A 146 -2.14 9.44 20.06
CA SER A 146 -1.05 10.39 19.85
C SER A 146 -1.04 11.43 20.96
N ILE A 147 -2.18 12.02 21.33
CA ILE A 147 -2.27 13.01 22.44
C ILE A 147 -1.69 12.44 23.74
N LYS A 148 -1.96 11.17 24.04
CA LYS A 148 -1.49 10.51 25.27
C LYS A 148 0.03 10.25 25.29
N TYR A 149 0.64 10.05 24.13
CA TYR A 149 2.04 9.62 24.01
C TYR A 149 2.92 10.63 23.24
N THR A 150 2.42 11.84 23.00
CA THR A 150 3.23 12.97 22.50
C THR A 150 4.05 13.50 23.68
N PRO A 151 5.37 13.69 23.54
CA PRO A 151 6.22 14.25 24.58
C PRO A 151 5.84 15.70 24.93
#